data_AF-A0A928B9N2-F1
#
_entry.id   AF-A0A928B9N2-F1
#
_cell.length_a   1.000
_cell.length_b   1.000
_cell.length_c   1.000
_cell.angle_alpha   90.00
_cell.angle_beta   90.00
_cell.angle_gamma   90.00
#
_symmetry.space_group_name_H-M   'P 1'
#
loop_
_entity.id
_entity.type
_entity.pdbx_description
1 polymer ?
#
loop_
_entity_poly.entity_id
_entity_poly.type
_entity_poly.pdbx_seq_one_letter_code
_entity_poly.pdbx_strand_id
1 'polypeptide(L)'
;WITMPKYGADGDVIEVTLTTVKVQNWDKTITTVPPYALVNDSFQNWRGMFDIGGRRVKRSINIDMNTVRFCTEEEMTKYRKQPWIEGFEETGTDPVNLYVFRHYMEYYLSHHPKVNQDMIMTVRQLQPTPQGMPIELYFFSADTAWLKYEHLQGEVFDHVLAMLHTFGLQAFQSPTGLDIKDSAI
;
A
#
# COMPACT_ATOMS: atom_id res chain seq x y z
N TRP A 1 -14.45 0.65 -16.82
CA TRP A 1 -14.89 -0.68 -16.39
C TRP A 1 -15.80 -0.63 -15.16
N ILE A 2 -16.63 -1.66 -14.98
CA ILE A 2 -17.46 -1.90 -13.78
C ILE A 2 -17.10 -3.24 -13.14
N THR A 3 -17.38 -3.40 -11.84
CA THR A 3 -17.26 -4.68 -11.14
C THR A 3 -18.56 -5.02 -10.42
N MET A 4 -19.10 -6.20 -10.70
CA MET A 4 -20.29 -6.82 -10.11
C MET A 4 -19.98 -8.27 -9.72
N PRO A 5 -19.46 -8.51 -8.50
CA PRO A 5 -19.05 -9.84 -8.08
C PRO A 5 -20.18 -10.88 -8.14
N LYS A 6 -21.41 -10.48 -7.79
CA LYS A 6 -22.61 -11.33 -7.81
C LYS A 6 -22.90 -11.92 -9.20
N TYR A 7 -22.51 -11.22 -10.26
CA TYR A 7 -22.74 -11.64 -11.65
C TYR A 7 -21.47 -12.08 -12.36
N GLY A 8 -20.32 -12.08 -11.68
CA GLY A 8 -19.03 -12.39 -12.31
C GLY A 8 -18.68 -11.42 -13.45
N ALA A 9 -19.05 -10.14 -13.33
CA ALA A 9 -18.63 -9.11 -14.26
C ALA A 9 -17.53 -8.26 -13.63
N ASP A 10 -16.37 -8.20 -14.27
CA ASP A 10 -15.26 -7.31 -13.92
C ASP A 10 -14.52 -6.91 -15.18
N GLY A 11 -14.93 -5.79 -15.76
CA GLY A 11 -14.38 -5.34 -17.04
C GLY A 11 -15.19 -4.26 -17.73
N ASP A 12 -14.88 -4.04 -19.00
CA ASP A 12 -15.42 -2.92 -19.75
C ASP A 12 -16.80 -3.23 -20.32
N VAL A 13 -17.71 -2.27 -20.20
CA VAL A 13 -19.04 -2.37 -20.78
C VAL A 13 -18.89 -2.18 -22.29
N ILE A 14 -19.19 -3.24 -23.06
CA ILE A 14 -19.05 -3.24 -24.52
C ILE A 14 -20.37 -2.99 -25.24
N GLU A 15 -21.50 -3.30 -24.60
CA GLU A 15 -22.83 -3.15 -25.19
C GLU A 15 -23.88 -2.89 -24.11
N VAL A 16 -24.79 -1.97 -24.37
CA VAL A 16 -25.96 -1.69 -23.54
C VAL A 16 -27.20 -1.71 -24.42
N THR A 17 -28.13 -2.61 -24.13
CA THR A 17 -29.44 -2.69 -24.78
C THR A 17 -30.56 -2.59 -23.74
N LEU A 18 -31.81 -2.56 -24.20
CA LEU A 18 -32.98 -2.57 -23.31
C LEU A 18 -33.10 -3.83 -22.46
N THR A 19 -32.49 -4.94 -22.89
CA THR A 19 -32.66 -6.26 -22.26
C THR A 19 -31.37 -6.83 -21.68
N THR A 20 -30.21 -6.35 -22.14
CA THR A 20 -28.90 -6.89 -21.76
C THR A 20 -27.84 -5.81 -21.68
N VAL A 21 -26.91 -6.00 -20.75
CA VAL A 21 -25.64 -5.27 -20.68
C VAL A 21 -24.53 -6.29 -20.80
N LYS A 22 -23.65 -6.13 -21.79
CA LYS A 22 -22.49 -7.02 -21.96
C LYS A 22 -21.24 -6.36 -21.39
N VAL A 23 -20.55 -7.10 -20.55
CA VAL A 23 -19.27 -6.71 -19.96
C VAL A 23 -18.20 -7.67 -20.46
N GLN A 24 -17.15 -7.13 -21.06
CA GLN A 24 -15.96 -7.91 -21.41
C GLN A 24 -15.01 -7.90 -20.22
N ASN A 25 -14.82 -9.06 -19.62
CA ASN A 25 -13.94 -9.24 -18.47
C ASN A 25 -12.46 -9.12 -18.85
N TRP A 26 -11.60 -8.95 -17.85
CA TRP A 26 -10.14 -8.89 -18.05
C TRP A 26 -9.55 -10.16 -18.69
N ASP A 27 -10.15 -11.32 -18.41
CA ASP A 27 -9.82 -12.62 -19.03
C ASP A 27 -10.40 -12.79 -20.45
N LYS A 28 -10.99 -11.73 -21.01
CA LYS A 28 -11.62 -11.66 -22.35
C LYS A 28 -12.93 -12.44 -22.49
N THR A 29 -13.48 -13.01 -21.42
CA THR A 29 -14.84 -13.57 -21.42
C THR A 29 -15.90 -12.46 -21.48
N ILE A 30 -17.12 -12.81 -21.89
CA ILE A 30 -18.26 -11.87 -21.93
C ILE A 30 -19.29 -12.30 -20.89
N THR A 31 -19.52 -11.44 -19.90
CA THR A 31 -20.62 -11.58 -18.93
C THR A 31 -21.81 -10.76 -19.40
N THR A 32 -22.99 -11.38 -19.41
CA THR A 32 -24.25 -10.68 -19.72
C THR A 32 -25.02 -10.41 -18.42
N VAL A 33 -25.23 -9.15 -18.12
CA VAL A 33 -25.95 -8.66 -16.94
C VAL A 33 -27.29 -8.08 -17.37
N PRO A 34 -28.42 -8.45 -16.74
CA PRO A 34 -29.71 -7.83 -17.05
C PRO A 34 -29.76 -6.39 -16.50
N PRO A 35 -30.35 -5.41 -17.21
CA PRO A 35 -30.36 -4.01 -16.78
C PRO A 35 -30.94 -3.77 -15.38
N TYR A 36 -31.95 -4.56 -14.97
CA TYR A 36 -32.54 -4.42 -13.63
C TYR A 36 -31.52 -4.68 -12.50
N ALA A 37 -30.49 -5.49 -12.74
CA ALA A 37 -29.47 -5.79 -11.74
C ALA A 37 -28.58 -4.57 -11.46
N LEU A 38 -28.35 -3.70 -12.44
CA LEU A 38 -27.61 -2.44 -12.26
C LEU A 38 -28.40 -1.40 -11.47
N VAL A 39 -29.73 -1.54 -11.39
CA VAL A 39 -30.61 -0.65 -10.62
C VAL A 39 -30.81 -1.19 -9.21
N ASN A 40 -30.96 -2.50 -9.06
CA ASN A 40 -31.34 -3.11 -7.78
C ASN A 40 -30.16 -3.54 -6.91
N ASP A 41 -29.03 -3.91 -7.52
CA ASP A 41 -27.84 -4.35 -6.78
C ASP A 41 -26.75 -3.27 -6.78
N SER A 42 -25.91 -3.28 -5.74
CA SER A 42 -24.72 -2.43 -5.73
C SER A 42 -23.66 -2.96 -6.68
N PHE A 43 -22.97 -2.04 -7.34
CA PHE A 43 -21.82 -2.34 -8.19
C PHE A 43 -20.77 -1.24 -8.07
N GLN A 44 -19.54 -1.56 -8.43
CA GLN A 44 -18.45 -0.58 -8.46
C GLN A 44 -18.31 0.00 -9.86
N ASN A 45 -18.34 1.33 -9.96
CA ASN A 45 -18.02 2.04 -11.18
C ASN A 45 -16.65 2.70 -11.05
N TRP A 46 -15.67 2.17 -11.77
CA TRP A 46 -14.29 2.65 -11.69
C TRP A 46 -14.03 3.91 -12.48
N ARG A 47 -15.02 4.41 -13.25
CA ARG A 47 -14.88 5.67 -13.99
C ARG A 47 -14.54 6.85 -13.08
N GLY A 48 -15.11 6.91 -11.88
CA GLY A 48 -14.77 7.96 -10.90
C GLY A 48 -13.28 7.98 -10.51
N MET A 49 -12.62 6.81 -10.46
CA MET A 49 -11.18 6.73 -10.18
C MET A 49 -10.34 7.30 -11.33
N PHE A 50 -10.76 7.10 -12.58
CA PHE A 50 -10.12 7.73 -13.74
C PHE A 50 -10.34 9.23 -13.79
N ASP A 51 -11.57 9.68 -13.57
CA ASP A 51 -11.95 11.09 -13.67
C ASP A 51 -11.24 11.94 -12.60
N ILE A 52 -11.04 11.37 -11.41
CA ILE A 52 -10.28 12.00 -10.30
C ILE A 52 -8.76 11.94 -10.55
N GLY A 53 -8.30 11.08 -11.47
CA GLY A 53 -6.87 10.99 -11.81
C GLY A 53 -6.00 10.38 -10.70
N GLY A 54 -6.58 9.57 -9.81
CA GLY A 54 -5.86 9.02 -8.65
C GLY A 54 -6.26 7.59 -8.35
N ARG A 55 -5.30 6.65 -8.38
CA ARG A 55 -5.55 5.25 -8.04
C ARG A 55 -4.94 4.88 -6.69
N ARG A 56 -5.79 4.48 -5.75
CA ARG A 56 -5.38 4.21 -4.36
C ARG A 56 -4.47 2.99 -4.23
N VAL A 57 -3.32 3.18 -3.60
CA VAL A 57 -2.47 2.13 -3.04
C VAL A 57 -2.76 2.01 -1.55
N LYS A 58 -3.08 0.79 -1.12
CA LYS A 58 -3.30 0.46 0.30
C LYS A 58 -2.70 -0.91 0.57
N ARG A 59 -1.49 -0.94 1.10
CA ARG A 59 -0.76 -2.17 1.42
C ARG A 59 -0.03 -2.03 2.74
N SER A 60 0.18 -3.15 3.41
CA SER A 60 0.85 -3.20 4.69
C SER A 60 2.02 -4.18 4.68
N ILE A 61 3.06 -3.86 5.45
CA ILE A 61 4.12 -4.77 5.82
C ILE A 61 4.09 -4.99 7.32
N ASN A 62 4.23 -6.23 7.76
CA ASN A 62 4.34 -6.52 9.18
C ASN A 62 5.81 -6.40 9.62
N ILE A 63 6.04 -5.63 10.67
CA ILE A 63 7.34 -5.45 11.30
C ILE A 63 7.47 -6.38 12.50
N ASP A 64 8.62 -7.01 12.66
CA ASP A 64 8.93 -7.79 13.86
C ASP A 64 9.02 -6.85 15.07
N MET A 65 8.13 -7.07 16.04
CA MET A 65 8.05 -6.27 17.26
C MET A 65 9.32 -6.34 18.10
N ASN A 66 10.11 -7.43 18.00
CA ASN A 66 11.38 -7.56 18.73
C ASN A 66 12.44 -6.58 18.24
N THR A 67 12.27 -6.03 17.04
CA THR A 67 13.21 -5.05 16.45
C THR A 67 12.83 -3.60 16.74
N VAL A 68 11.67 -3.37 17.36
CA VAL A 68 11.22 -2.04 17.74
C VAL A 68 11.94 -1.60 19.02
N ARG A 69 12.70 -0.51 18.93
CA ARG A 69 13.49 0.02 20.03
C ARG A 69 13.68 1.54 19.92
N PHE A 70 14.21 2.14 20.98
CA PHE A 70 14.70 3.51 20.91
C PHE A 70 15.92 3.62 19.97
N CYS A 71 16.01 4.73 19.27
CA CYS A 71 17.17 5.08 18.45
C CYS A 71 18.35 5.41 19.36
N THR A 72 19.56 5.07 18.92
CA THR A 72 20.76 5.53 19.60
C THR A 72 21.07 6.98 19.22
N GLU A 73 21.83 7.68 20.06
CA GLU A 73 22.29 9.04 19.74
C GLU A 73 23.12 9.10 18.46
N GLU A 74 23.88 8.05 18.15
CA GLU A 74 24.65 7.94 16.91
C GLU A 74 23.73 7.86 15.68
N GLU A 75 22.67 7.06 15.74
CA GLU A 75 21.65 6.96 14.69
C GLU A 75 20.95 8.30 14.49
N MET A 76 20.51 8.95 15.57
CA MET A 76 19.85 10.26 15.49
C MET A 76 20.78 11.33 14.95
N THR A 77 22.06 11.32 15.33
CA THR A 77 23.06 12.25 14.78
C THR A 77 23.24 12.08 13.27
N LYS A 78 23.15 10.84 12.77
CA LYS A 78 23.17 10.56 11.32
C LYS A 78 21.90 11.05 10.65
N TYR A 79 20.73 10.81 11.24
CA TYR A 79 19.43 11.21 10.68
C TYR A 79 19.24 12.72 10.63
N ARG A 80 19.69 13.44 11.67
CA ARG A 80 19.64 14.92 11.73
C ARG A 80 20.39 15.62 10.59
N LYS A 81 21.32 14.94 9.90
CA LYS A 81 22.05 15.46 8.74
C LYS A 81 21.29 15.28 7.42
N GLN A 82 20.21 14.51 7.41
CA GLN A 82 19.46 14.19 6.21
C GLN A 82 18.32 15.19 5.99
N PRO A 83 17.95 15.50 4.74
CA PRO A 83 16.87 16.44 4.47
C PRO A 83 15.50 15.94 4.93
N TRP A 84 15.30 14.62 4.97
CA TRP A 84 14.00 14.02 5.32
C TRP A 84 13.62 14.12 6.80
N ILE A 85 14.53 14.53 7.66
CA ILE A 85 14.27 14.72 9.09
C ILE A 85 13.55 16.03 9.39
N GLU A 86 13.42 16.92 8.39
CA GLU A 86 12.69 18.18 8.55
C GLU A 86 11.25 17.91 8.99
N GLY A 87 10.77 18.69 9.96
CA GLY A 87 9.43 18.52 10.55
C GLY A 87 9.26 17.31 11.46
N PHE A 88 10.34 16.57 11.78
CA PHE A 88 10.28 15.48 12.76
C PHE A 88 10.14 16.04 14.18
N GLU A 89 9.05 15.68 14.86
CA GLU A 89 8.81 16.10 16.25
C GLU A 89 9.45 15.10 17.23
N GLU A 90 10.54 15.52 17.88
CA GLU A 90 11.12 14.78 18.99
C GLU A 90 10.19 14.93 20.22
N THR A 91 9.26 14.01 20.43
CA THR A 91 8.25 14.05 21.50
C THR A 91 8.86 13.80 22.89
N GLY A 92 9.74 14.68 23.39
CA GLY A 92 10.23 14.74 24.80
C GLY A 92 10.89 13.48 25.40
N THR A 93 10.88 12.36 24.68
CA THR A 93 11.44 11.04 24.97
C THR A 93 12.25 10.60 23.76
N ASP A 94 13.20 9.69 23.97
CA ASP A 94 14.04 9.16 22.90
C ASP A 94 13.19 8.68 21.69
N PRO A 95 13.54 9.05 20.45
CA PRO A 95 12.80 8.64 19.27
C PRO A 95 12.79 7.12 19.09
N VAL A 96 11.63 6.53 18.83
CA VAL A 96 11.52 5.10 18.49
C VAL A 96 11.86 4.90 17.02
N ASN A 97 12.68 3.90 16.69
CA ASN A 97 13.13 3.63 15.33
C ASN A 97 11.98 3.45 14.33
N LEU A 98 10.89 2.81 14.76
CA LEU A 98 9.67 2.67 13.98
C LEU A 98 8.98 4.00 13.66
N TYR A 99 9.03 4.97 14.57
CA TYR A 99 8.49 6.31 14.31
C TYR A 99 9.34 7.06 13.29
N VAL A 100 10.67 7.02 13.46
CA VAL A 100 11.62 7.62 12.50
C VAL A 100 11.46 7.00 11.10
N PHE A 101 11.30 5.68 11.01
CA PHE A 101 11.05 4.99 9.74
C PHE A 101 9.75 5.46 9.07
N ARG A 102 8.66 5.61 9.82
CA ARG A 102 7.39 6.10 9.24
C ARG A 102 7.53 7.53 8.71
N HIS A 103 8.18 8.41 9.47
CA HIS A 103 8.47 9.78 9.03
C HIS A 103 9.30 9.80 7.74
N TYR A 104 10.35 8.97 7.68
CA TYR A 104 11.14 8.79 6.46
C TYR A 104 10.29 8.33 5.27
N MET A 105 9.42 7.34 5.47
CA MET A 105 8.57 6.83 4.40
C MET A 105 7.53 7.87 3.94
N GLU A 106 7.01 8.70 4.84
CA GLU A 106 6.14 9.82 4.48
C GLU A 106 6.89 10.85 3.63
N TYR A 107 8.12 11.21 4.02
CA TYR A 107 8.97 12.08 3.20
C TYR A 107 9.27 11.47 1.82
N TYR A 108 9.62 10.19 1.77
CA TYR A 108 9.92 9.49 0.52
C TYR A 108 8.72 9.52 -0.43
N LEU A 109 7.51 9.22 0.07
CA LEU A 109 6.29 9.24 -0.72
C LEU A 109 5.90 10.66 -1.16
N SER A 110 6.10 11.68 -0.30
CA SER A 110 5.76 13.07 -0.65
C SER A 110 6.65 13.67 -1.73
N HIS A 111 7.84 13.10 -1.95
CA HIS A 111 8.77 13.51 -3.00
C HIS A 111 8.78 12.54 -4.18
N HIS A 112 7.94 11.50 -4.16
CA HIS A 112 7.93 10.49 -5.19
C HIS A 112 7.17 10.99 -6.44
N PRO A 113 7.78 11.03 -7.63
CA PRO A 113 7.20 11.67 -8.82
C PRO A 113 5.95 10.99 -9.37
N LYS A 114 5.72 9.72 -9.00
CA LYS A 114 4.54 8.93 -9.41
C LYS A 114 3.43 8.89 -8.36
N VAL A 115 3.65 9.49 -7.19
CA VAL A 115 2.63 9.61 -6.14
C VAL A 115 1.87 10.91 -6.34
N ASN A 116 0.54 10.85 -6.21
CA ASN A 116 -0.33 12.01 -6.28
C ASN A 116 -0.27 12.78 -4.96
N GLN A 117 0.33 13.97 -5.02
CA GLN A 117 0.60 14.81 -3.84
C GLN A 117 -0.61 15.65 -3.40
N ASP A 118 -1.64 15.75 -4.24
CA ASP A 118 -2.87 16.49 -3.93
C ASP A 118 -3.90 15.63 -3.17
N MET A 119 -3.58 14.34 -2.94
CA MET A 119 -4.45 13.38 -2.29
C MET A 119 -3.87 12.90 -0.95
N ILE A 120 -4.74 12.33 -0.11
CA ILE A 120 -4.35 11.82 1.20
C ILE A 120 -3.22 10.79 1.07
N MET A 121 -2.15 11.04 1.80
CA MET A 121 -0.98 10.18 1.94
C MET A 121 -0.67 10.02 3.43
N THR A 122 -0.46 8.78 3.88
CA THR A 122 -0.09 8.51 5.28
C THR A 122 0.66 7.18 5.40
N VAL A 123 1.59 7.11 6.36
CA VAL A 123 2.23 5.87 6.77
C VAL A 123 1.88 5.61 8.24
N ARG A 124 0.98 4.65 8.46
CA ARG A 124 0.35 4.45 9.77
C ARG A 124 0.54 3.06 10.33
N GLN A 125 0.55 2.97 11.65
CA GLN A 125 0.49 1.69 12.36
C GLN A 125 -0.95 1.21 12.41
N LEU A 126 -1.17 -0.08 12.14
CA LEU A 126 -2.44 -0.76 12.42
C LEU A 126 -2.34 -1.48 13.78
N GLN A 127 -3.43 -2.12 14.18
CA GLN A 127 -3.45 -2.90 15.41
C GLN A 127 -2.37 -4.02 15.35
N PRO A 128 -1.56 -4.18 16.41
CA PRO A 128 -0.71 -5.34 16.64
C PRO A 128 -1.40 -6.66 16.30
N THR A 129 -0.67 -7.55 15.65
CA THR A 129 -1.12 -8.92 15.36
C THR A 129 -0.10 -9.92 15.89
N PRO A 130 -0.44 -11.23 15.99
CA PRO A 130 0.56 -12.25 16.29
C PRO A 130 1.70 -12.33 15.27
N GLN A 131 1.49 -11.80 14.06
CA GLN A 131 2.49 -11.72 12.99
C GLN A 131 3.24 -10.38 13.00
N GLY A 132 3.30 -9.69 14.13
CA GLY A 132 4.02 -8.42 14.28
C GLY A 132 3.14 -7.18 14.12
N MET A 133 3.80 -6.04 13.91
CA MET A 133 3.20 -4.70 13.84
C MET A 133 2.97 -4.29 12.38
N PRO A 134 1.72 -4.26 11.89
CA PRO A 134 1.48 -3.86 10.51
C PRO A 134 1.67 -2.36 10.33
N ILE A 135 2.50 -1.99 9.36
CA ILE A 135 2.68 -0.62 8.87
C ILE A 135 2.00 -0.52 7.52
N GLU A 136 0.93 0.27 7.45
CA GLU A 136 0.16 0.51 6.23
C GLU A 136 0.66 1.77 5.53
N LEU A 137 1.02 1.61 4.26
CA LEU A 137 1.23 2.70 3.33
C LEU A 137 -0.09 2.95 2.60
N TYR A 138 -0.63 4.15 2.78
CA TYR A 138 -1.84 4.61 2.14
C TYR A 138 -1.52 5.85 1.32
N PHE A 139 -1.63 5.76 0.01
CA PHE A 139 -1.37 6.88 -0.90
C PHE A 139 -2.09 6.66 -2.24
N PHE A 140 -2.02 7.64 -3.13
CA PHE A 140 -2.60 7.54 -4.47
C PHE A 140 -1.50 7.61 -5.52
N SER A 141 -1.57 6.76 -6.54
CA SER A 141 -0.80 6.89 -7.77
C SER A 141 -1.32 8.08 -8.57
N ALA A 142 -0.43 8.89 -9.12
CA ALA A 142 -0.76 9.97 -10.07
C ALA A 142 -1.17 9.42 -11.45
N ASP A 143 -0.92 8.13 -11.72
CA ASP A 143 -1.32 7.45 -12.94
C ASP A 143 -2.31 6.31 -12.63
N THR A 144 -3.44 6.31 -13.33
CA THR A 144 -4.52 5.33 -13.15
C THR A 144 -4.35 4.07 -14.00
N ALA A 145 -3.44 4.10 -14.98
CA ALA A 145 -3.14 2.96 -15.83
C ALA A 145 -2.60 1.79 -15.01
N TRP A 146 -3.18 0.61 -15.24
CA TRP A 146 -2.94 -0.57 -14.41
C TRP A 146 -1.46 -0.94 -14.30
N LEU A 147 -0.76 -1.07 -15.43
CA LEU A 147 0.65 -1.47 -15.42
C LEU A 147 1.55 -0.50 -14.63
N LYS A 148 1.33 0.80 -14.77
CA LYS A 148 2.13 1.82 -14.07
C LYS A 148 1.83 1.83 -12.57
N TYR A 149 0.56 1.67 -12.21
CA TYR A 149 0.14 1.49 -10.82
C TYR A 149 0.80 0.27 -10.18
N GLU A 150 0.83 -0.89 -10.85
CA GLU A 150 1.49 -2.10 -10.34
C GLU A 150 3.00 -1.89 -10.14
N HIS A 151 3.67 -1.28 -11.13
CA HIS A 151 5.10 -0.97 -11.03
C HIS A 151 5.40 -0.02 -9.86
N LEU A 152 4.58 1.02 -9.67
CA LEU A 152 4.72 1.93 -8.54
C LEU A 152 4.59 1.21 -7.20
N GLN A 153 3.60 0.31 -7.08
CA GLN A 153 3.43 -0.47 -5.86
C GLN A 153 4.64 -1.35 -5.57
N GLY A 154 5.16 -2.05 -6.58
CA GLY A 154 6.36 -2.87 -6.46
C GLY A 154 7.57 -2.05 -6.03
N GLU A 155 7.87 -0.98 -6.78
CA GLU A 155 8.99 -0.06 -6.52
C GLU A 155 8.99 0.48 -5.09
N VAL A 156 7.84 0.95 -4.60
CA VAL A 156 7.71 1.47 -3.23
C VAL A 156 7.92 0.36 -2.19
N PHE A 157 7.38 -0.85 -2.41
CA PHE A 157 7.51 -1.94 -1.45
C PHE A 157 8.90 -2.57 -1.44
N ASP A 158 9.57 -2.64 -2.58
CA ASP A 158 10.99 -3.03 -2.66
C ASP A 158 11.86 -2.05 -1.87
N HIS A 159 11.59 -0.75 -2.01
CA HIS A 159 12.28 0.29 -1.24
C HIS A 159 12.00 0.18 0.27
N VAL A 160 10.74 -0.06 0.67
CA VAL A 160 10.37 -0.31 2.06
C VAL A 160 11.20 -1.45 2.64
N LEU A 161 11.20 -2.61 1.97
CA LEU A 161 11.92 -3.81 2.42
C LEU A 161 13.42 -3.55 2.52
N ALA A 162 13.98 -2.88 1.52
CA ALA A 162 15.39 -2.49 1.53
C ALA A 162 15.69 -1.52 2.66
N MET A 163 14.81 -0.58 3.02
CA MET A 163 15.13 0.42 4.03
C MET A 163 14.97 -0.06 5.48
N LEU A 164 14.21 -1.13 5.75
CA LEU A 164 13.99 -1.62 7.12
C LEU A 164 15.29 -1.80 7.92
N HIS A 165 16.29 -2.46 7.33
CA HIS A 165 17.55 -2.73 8.01
C HIS A 165 18.32 -1.45 8.36
N THR A 166 18.19 -0.40 7.56
CA THR A 166 18.85 0.89 7.80
C THR A 166 18.33 1.57 9.08
N PHE A 167 17.07 1.29 9.45
CA PHE A 167 16.46 1.75 10.70
C PHE A 167 16.53 0.72 11.83
N GLY A 168 17.28 -0.37 11.63
CA GLY A 168 17.36 -1.47 12.61
C GLY A 168 16.02 -2.21 12.79
N LEU A 169 15.14 -2.17 11.80
CA LEU A 169 13.86 -2.88 11.78
C LEU A 169 13.98 -4.13 10.90
N GLN A 170 13.13 -5.12 11.16
CA GLN A 170 12.98 -6.29 10.30
C GLN A 170 11.51 -6.55 9.96
N ALA A 171 11.27 -7.10 8.77
CA ALA A 171 9.96 -7.62 8.43
C ALA A 171 9.70 -8.88 9.24
N PHE A 172 8.49 -9.05 9.78
CA PHE A 172 8.10 -10.30 10.39
C PHE A 172 8.12 -11.41 9.34
N GLN A 173 8.75 -12.53 9.68
CA GLN A 173 8.71 -13.76 8.91
C GLN A 173 8.34 -14.89 9.86
N SER A 174 7.38 -15.73 9.46
CA SER A 174 7.14 -16.97 10.18
C SER A 174 8.37 -17.86 10.05
N PRO A 175 8.77 -18.57 11.13
CA PRO A 175 9.88 -19.51 11.05
C PRO A 175 9.67 -20.48 9.89
N THR A 176 10.70 -20.62 9.08
CA THR A 176 10.74 -21.60 8.00
C THR A 176 11.48 -22.85 8.46
N GLY A 177 11.37 -23.94 7.72
CA GLY A 177 12.10 -25.17 8.03
C GLY A 177 13.63 -25.02 8.00
N LEU A 178 14.17 -23.93 7.44
CA LEU A 178 15.60 -23.62 7.45
C LEU A 178 16.03 -23.05 8.81
N ASP A 179 15.22 -22.17 9.42
CA ASP A 179 15.53 -21.51 10.70
C ASP A 179 15.60 -22.50 11.87
N ILE A 180 14.82 -23.58 11.80
CA ILE A 180 14.79 -24.66 12.81
C ILE A 180 16.06 -25.51 12.76
N LYS A 181 16.72 -25.62 11.60
CA LYS A 181 17.95 -26.40 11.46
C LYS A 181 19.14 -25.70 12.12
N ASP A 182 19.21 -24.37 12.03
CA ASP A 182 20.29 -23.58 12.60
C ASP A 182 20.17 -23.39 14.13
N SER A 183 18.98 -23.62 14.69
CA SER A 183 18.72 -23.53 16.14
C SER A 183 18.78 -24.88 16.87
N ALA A 184 19.10 -25.97 16.17
CA ALA A 184 19.21 -27.33 16.71
C ALA A 184 20.67 -27.81 16.97
N ILE A 185 21.63 -26.88 17.09
CA ILE A 185 23.06 -27.17 17.33
C ILE A 185 23.51 -26.54 18.65
#